data_AF-A0A955X768-F1
#
_entry.id   AF-A0A955X768-F1
#
_cell.length_a   1.000
_cell.length_b   1.000
_cell.length_c   1.000
_cell.angle_alpha   90.00
_cell.angle_beta   90.00
_cell.angle_gamma   90.00
#
_symmetry.space_group_name_H-M   'P 1'
#
loop_
_entity.id
_entity.type
_entity.pdbx_description
1 polymer ?
#
loop_
_entity_poly.entity_id
_entity_poly.type
_entity_poly.pdbx_seq_one_letter_code
_entity_poly.pdbx_strand_id
1 'polypeptide(L)'
;MRALFPTLVAALLVASTAAADPVVKAGAKPGVAAAWSQEGDAVALDVANGYEASAVADAITAGVPGTQVKVDGQRVVVSGVPQAALLKALEKIDVSPAGDDVDAMLSALQNPGGEEDGSGSSIRATNNTAELDAVRGPPGELVFGKVVKVRRARFPLVFITVKVARGPKAGAPAKGDTIVVLPRVKSRNGVVDPDDATSKLNVGAWYAQPGDRVKVRLEPKEKKVWVAKAYERVGADAK
;
A
#
# COMPACT_ATOMS: atom_id res chain seq x y z
N MET A 1 27.35 -52.72 5.63
CA MET A 1 26.46 -51.82 4.86
C MET A 1 25.49 -51.17 5.85
N ARG A 2 25.69 -49.90 6.21
CA ARG A 2 24.80 -49.14 7.10
C ARG A 2 24.06 -48.12 6.24
N ALA A 3 22.74 -48.23 6.15
CA ALA A 3 21.88 -47.31 5.42
C ALA A 3 21.66 -46.04 6.26
N LEU A 4 21.97 -44.89 5.67
CA LEU A 4 21.68 -43.56 6.19
C LEU A 4 20.32 -43.12 5.64
N PHE A 5 19.33 -42.94 6.52
CA PHE A 5 18.04 -42.33 6.18
C PHE A 5 18.15 -40.80 6.33
N PRO A 6 17.82 -39.99 5.31
CA PRO A 6 17.79 -38.55 5.45
C PRO A 6 16.46 -38.12 6.12
N THR A 7 16.58 -37.41 7.24
CA THR A 7 15.47 -36.76 7.94
C THR A 7 14.94 -35.59 7.10
N LEU A 8 13.71 -35.72 6.62
CA LEU A 8 12.99 -34.67 5.91
C LEU A 8 12.44 -33.65 6.93
N VAL A 9 13.01 -32.45 6.99
CA VAL A 9 12.48 -31.34 7.81
C VAL A 9 11.40 -30.62 6.99
N ALA A 10 10.14 -30.88 7.32
CA ALA A 10 9.01 -30.14 6.77
C ALA A 10 8.92 -28.75 7.45
N ALA A 11 9.26 -27.70 6.71
CA ALA A 11 9.06 -26.33 7.15
C ALA A 11 7.58 -25.95 7.01
N LEU A 12 6.89 -25.87 8.14
CA LEU A 12 5.52 -25.37 8.25
C LEU A 12 5.52 -23.85 7.95
N LEU A 13 5.04 -23.45 6.78
CA LEU A 13 4.76 -22.04 6.50
C LEU A 13 3.50 -21.63 7.27
N VAL A 14 3.67 -20.84 8.34
CA VAL A 14 2.57 -20.16 9.02
C VAL A 14 2.18 -18.96 8.14
N ALA A 15 1.07 -19.10 7.41
CA ALA A 15 0.42 -17.98 6.74
C ALA A 15 -0.07 -17.00 7.83
N SER A 16 0.59 -15.84 7.94
CA SER A 16 0.15 -14.78 8.84
C SER A 16 -1.00 -14.04 8.17
N THR A 17 -2.24 -14.38 8.53
CA THR A 17 -3.40 -13.56 8.19
C THR A 17 -3.21 -12.19 8.83
N ALA A 18 -3.20 -11.11 8.04
CA ALA A 18 -3.21 -9.75 8.56
C ALA A 18 -4.49 -9.60 9.39
N ALA A 19 -4.36 -9.61 10.71
CA ALA A 19 -5.49 -9.49 11.61
C ALA A 19 -5.91 -8.02 11.64
N ALA A 20 -7.19 -7.75 11.42
CA ALA A 20 -7.77 -6.45 11.72
C ALA A 20 -7.64 -6.19 13.23
N ASP A 21 -7.23 -4.98 13.61
CA ASP A 21 -7.03 -4.61 15.00
C ASP A 21 -8.15 -3.66 15.45
N PRO A 22 -8.64 -3.78 16.70
CA PRO A 22 -9.70 -2.92 17.19
C PRO A 22 -9.23 -1.46 17.34
N VAL A 23 -10.14 -0.51 17.08
CA VAL A 23 -9.84 0.93 17.20
C VAL A 23 -9.33 1.27 18.60
N VAL A 24 -9.99 0.76 19.62
CA VAL A 24 -9.54 0.81 21.01
C VAL A 24 -9.61 -0.61 21.57
N LYS A 25 -8.62 -1.06 22.35
CA LYS A 25 -8.68 -2.38 22.99
C LYS A 25 -9.56 -2.35 24.23
N ALA A 26 -10.09 -3.53 24.60
CA ALA A 26 -10.94 -3.70 25.78
C ALA A 26 -10.38 -3.03 27.04
N GLY A 27 -11.24 -2.26 27.71
CA GLY A 27 -10.89 -1.48 28.89
C GLY A 27 -10.22 -0.15 28.56
N ALA A 28 -10.56 0.45 27.42
CA ALA A 28 -10.00 1.72 26.95
C ALA A 28 -8.46 1.70 26.90
N LYS A 29 -7.88 0.66 26.30
CA LYS A 29 -6.43 0.54 26.07
C LYS A 29 -6.07 0.91 24.63
N PRO A 30 -4.86 1.42 24.36
CA PRO A 30 -4.44 1.74 22.99
C PRO A 30 -4.57 0.56 22.01
N GLY A 31 -5.14 0.85 20.85
CA GLY A 31 -5.34 -0.06 19.71
C GLY A 31 -4.84 0.60 18.43
N VAL A 32 -5.70 0.68 17.41
CA VAL A 32 -5.44 1.51 16.21
C VAL A 32 -5.40 3.00 16.57
N ALA A 33 -6.23 3.44 17.53
CA ALA A 33 -6.04 4.72 18.20
C ALA A 33 -4.95 4.55 19.28
N ALA A 34 -3.80 5.18 19.05
CA ALA A 34 -2.65 5.15 19.96
C ALA A 34 -2.89 5.99 21.22
N ALA A 35 -3.64 7.09 21.07
CA ALA A 35 -4.05 7.97 22.15
C ALA A 35 -5.40 8.62 21.82
N TRP A 36 -6.07 9.17 22.82
CA TRP A 36 -7.24 10.01 22.63
C TRP A 36 -7.35 11.06 23.73
N SER A 37 -8.07 12.15 23.41
CA SER A 37 -8.35 13.23 24.34
C SER A 37 -9.76 13.77 24.12
N GLN A 38 -10.37 14.28 25.19
CA GLN A 38 -11.65 14.94 25.10
C GLN A 38 -11.45 16.42 24.76
N GLU A 39 -12.15 16.90 23.73
CA GLU A 39 -12.17 18.29 23.27
C GLU A 39 -13.62 18.80 23.33
N GLY A 40 -14.02 19.30 24.49
CA GLY A 40 -15.41 19.70 24.73
C GLY A 40 -16.36 18.49 24.61
N ASP A 41 -17.30 18.57 23.67
CA ASP A 41 -18.27 17.50 23.37
C ASP A 41 -17.77 16.50 22.31
N ALA A 42 -16.50 16.62 21.90
CA ALA A 42 -15.85 15.72 20.95
C ALA A 42 -14.74 14.91 21.61
N VAL A 43 -14.40 13.79 20.99
CA VAL A 43 -13.26 12.94 21.33
C VAL A 43 -12.34 12.90 20.13
N ALA A 44 -11.11 13.33 20.32
CA ALA A 44 -10.10 13.30 19.29
C ALA A 44 -9.17 12.10 19.49
N LEU A 45 -9.06 11.26 18.47
CA LEU A 45 -8.27 10.03 18.43
C LEU A 45 -7.01 10.26 17.60
N ASP A 46 -5.84 9.97 18.18
CA ASP A 46 -4.57 9.96 17.45
C ASP A 46 -4.32 8.55 16.91
N VAL A 47 -4.33 8.43 15.58
CA VAL A 47 -4.22 7.14 14.90
C VAL A 47 -2.76 6.68 14.86
N ALA A 48 -2.53 5.41 15.19
CA ALA A 48 -1.22 4.79 15.18
C ALA A 48 -0.60 4.77 13.77
N ASN A 49 0.73 4.86 13.71
CA ASN A 49 1.46 4.72 12.44
C ASN A 49 1.17 3.36 11.80
N GLY A 50 0.84 3.35 10.51
CA GLY A 50 0.48 2.14 9.77
C GLY A 50 -1.02 1.97 9.50
N TYR A 51 -1.85 2.86 10.06
CA TYR A 51 -3.28 2.94 9.76
C TYR A 51 -3.61 4.31 9.14
N GLU A 52 -4.61 4.33 8.27
CA GLU A 52 -5.11 5.55 7.64
C GLU A 52 -6.25 6.14 8.47
N ALA A 53 -6.15 7.44 8.78
CA ALA A 53 -7.16 8.13 9.59
C ALA A 53 -8.55 8.17 8.91
N SER A 54 -8.60 8.19 7.58
CA SER A 54 -9.84 8.09 6.82
C SER A 54 -10.51 6.72 6.99
N ALA A 55 -9.75 5.62 6.90
CA ALA A 55 -10.28 4.28 7.09
C ALA A 55 -10.84 4.08 8.52
N VAL A 56 -10.14 4.63 9.52
CA VAL A 56 -10.64 4.66 10.90
C VAL A 56 -11.93 5.48 10.99
N ALA A 57 -12.01 6.64 10.35
CA ALA A 57 -13.20 7.47 10.36
C ALA A 57 -14.41 6.80 9.70
N ASP A 58 -14.20 6.09 8.58
CA ASP A 58 -15.25 5.34 7.88
C ASP A 58 -15.75 4.17 8.74
N ALA A 59 -14.83 3.43 9.36
CA ALA A 59 -15.18 2.33 10.25
C ALA A 59 -15.97 2.81 11.49
N ILE A 60 -15.61 3.97 12.06
CA ILE A 60 -16.36 4.59 13.16
C ILE A 60 -17.75 5.03 12.70
N THR A 61 -17.85 5.68 11.55
CA THR A 61 -19.14 6.14 11.00
C THR A 61 -20.09 4.98 10.72
N ALA A 62 -19.56 3.85 10.24
CA ALA A 62 -20.34 2.65 10.01
C ALA A 62 -20.71 1.90 11.31
N GLY A 63 -19.80 1.87 12.29
CA GLY A 63 -19.95 1.09 13.52
C GLY A 63 -20.63 1.81 14.68
N VAL A 64 -20.68 3.14 14.68
CA VAL A 64 -21.25 3.95 15.77
C VAL A 64 -22.33 4.90 15.24
N PRO A 65 -23.61 4.51 15.28
CA PRO A 65 -24.70 5.36 14.83
C PRO A 65 -24.77 6.69 15.60
N GLY A 66 -25.07 7.78 14.89
CA GLY A 66 -25.23 9.11 15.47
C GLY A 66 -23.92 9.88 15.69
N THR A 67 -22.77 9.33 15.28
CA THR A 67 -21.50 10.05 15.32
C THR A 67 -21.32 10.99 14.15
N GLN A 68 -20.72 12.15 14.40
CA GLN A 68 -20.15 13.02 13.39
C GLN A 68 -18.63 12.89 13.47
N VAL A 69 -18.00 12.47 12.38
CA VAL A 69 -16.56 12.22 12.31
C VAL A 69 -15.89 13.22 11.38
N LYS A 70 -14.77 13.80 11.81
CA LYS A 70 -13.93 14.70 11.03
C LYS A 70 -12.47 14.23 11.09
N VAL A 71 -11.79 14.23 9.95
CA VAL A 71 -10.37 13.87 9.86
C VAL A 71 -9.54 15.15 9.75
N ASP A 72 -8.47 15.23 10.55
CA ASP A 72 -7.46 16.29 10.49
C ASP A 72 -6.06 15.67 10.54
N GLY A 73 -5.47 15.42 9.37
CA GLY A 73 -4.21 14.70 9.25
C GLY A 73 -4.32 13.26 9.78
N GLN A 74 -3.52 12.94 10.81
CA GLN A 74 -3.51 11.63 11.48
C GLN A 74 -4.51 11.56 12.66
N ARG A 75 -5.31 12.61 12.88
CA ARG A 75 -6.25 12.71 14.00
C ARG A 75 -7.68 12.56 13.50
N VAL A 76 -8.49 11.80 14.23
CA VAL A 76 -9.92 11.60 13.96
C VAL A 76 -10.73 12.19 15.10
N VAL A 77 -11.52 13.21 14.81
CA VAL A 77 -12.38 13.90 15.78
C VAL A 77 -13.80 13.37 15.64
N VAL A 78 -14.33 12.80 16.72
CA VAL A 78 -15.66 12.19 16.77
C VAL A 78 -16.54 12.96 17.76
N SER A 79 -17.75 13.33 17.35
CA SER A 79 -18.73 14.04 18.18
C SER A 79 -20.13 13.46 18.01
N GLY A 80 -21.10 13.91 18.81
CA GLY A 80 -22.50 13.46 18.74
C GLY A 80 -22.84 12.28 19.66
N VAL A 81 -21.85 11.70 20.34
CA VAL A 81 -22.03 10.62 21.32
C VAL A 81 -21.19 10.86 22.57
N PRO A 82 -21.65 10.45 23.77
CA PRO A 82 -20.84 10.54 24.99
C PRO A 82 -19.55 9.72 24.89
N GLN A 83 -18.43 10.26 25.40
CA GLN A 83 -17.10 9.62 25.33
C GLN A 83 -17.09 8.17 25.82
N ALA A 84 -17.73 7.87 26.95
CA ALA A 84 -17.76 6.53 27.51
C ALA A 84 -18.50 5.52 26.59
N ALA A 85 -19.57 5.97 25.93
CA ALA A 85 -20.31 5.16 24.97
C ALA A 85 -19.50 4.95 23.69
N LEU A 86 -18.82 6.01 23.22
CA LEU A 86 -17.92 5.94 22.06
C LEU A 86 -16.81 4.92 22.29
N LEU A 87 -16.01 5.08 23.36
CA LEU A 87 -14.88 4.20 23.63
C LEU A 87 -15.30 2.72 23.70
N LYS A 88 -16.45 2.44 24.31
CA LYS A 88 -17.02 1.08 24.36
C LYS A 88 -17.46 0.55 23.00
N ALA A 89 -17.92 1.42 22.10
CA ALA A 89 -18.26 1.04 20.73
C ALA A 89 -17.00 0.78 19.90
N LEU A 90 -15.96 1.62 20.07
CA LEU A 90 -14.66 1.47 19.41
C LEU A 90 -13.95 0.15 19.74
N GLU A 91 -14.26 -0.48 20.88
CA GLU A 91 -13.77 -1.81 21.25
C GLU A 91 -14.22 -2.94 20.31
N LYS A 92 -15.24 -2.69 19.49
CA LYS A 92 -15.84 -3.68 18.58
C LYS A 92 -15.63 -3.34 17.10
N ILE A 93 -14.91 -2.26 16.82
CA ILE A 93 -14.66 -1.80 15.47
C ILE A 93 -13.23 -2.20 15.14
N ASP A 94 -13.09 -3.17 14.25
CA ASP A 94 -11.79 -3.61 13.77
C ASP A 94 -11.44 -2.83 12.50
N VAL A 95 -10.20 -2.35 12.42
CA VAL A 95 -9.66 -1.65 11.26
C VAL A 95 -8.42 -2.40 10.79
N SER A 96 -8.40 -2.76 9.53
CA SER A 96 -7.22 -3.36 8.91
C SER A 96 -6.12 -2.32 8.75
N PRO A 97 -4.84 -2.68 8.92
CA PRO A 97 -3.73 -1.81 8.58
C PRO A 97 -3.82 -1.41 7.10
N ALA A 98 -3.22 -0.26 6.76
CA ALA A 98 -3.32 0.39 5.44
C ALA A 98 -2.73 -0.42 4.25
N GLY A 99 -2.55 -1.73 4.38
CA GLY A 99 -1.89 -2.60 3.41
C GLY A 99 -2.81 -3.20 2.36
N ASP A 100 -4.07 -3.49 2.69
CA ASP A 100 -4.92 -4.34 1.82
C ASP A 100 -5.69 -3.51 0.77
N ASP A 101 -6.20 -2.34 1.13
CA ASP A 101 -6.98 -1.51 0.19
C ASP A 101 -6.13 -0.59 -0.68
N VAL A 102 -4.86 -0.36 -0.34
CA VAL A 102 -3.96 0.43 -1.20
C VAL A 102 -3.64 -0.35 -2.46
N ASP A 103 -3.47 -1.67 -2.39
CA ASP A 103 -3.27 -2.49 -3.59
C ASP A 103 -4.55 -2.59 -4.41
N ALA A 104 -5.73 -2.59 -3.79
CA ALA A 104 -7.01 -2.54 -4.49
C ALA A 104 -7.27 -1.16 -5.13
N MET A 105 -7.03 -0.06 -4.43
CA MET A 105 -7.10 1.30 -4.96
C MET A 105 -6.06 1.55 -6.06
N LEU A 106 -4.83 1.09 -5.86
CA LEU A 106 -3.78 1.19 -6.87
C LEU A 106 -4.11 0.33 -8.08
N SER A 107 -4.67 -0.86 -7.87
CA SER A 107 -5.16 -1.71 -8.95
C SER A 107 -6.34 -1.06 -9.68
N ALA A 108 -7.28 -0.39 -8.99
CA ALA A 108 -8.38 0.34 -9.61
C ALA A 108 -7.88 1.56 -10.42
N LEU A 109 -6.85 2.25 -9.92
CA LEU A 109 -6.16 3.33 -10.65
C LEU A 109 -5.38 2.82 -11.87
N GLN A 110 -4.87 1.58 -11.81
CA GLN A 110 -4.08 0.96 -12.90
C GLN A 110 -4.94 0.15 -13.89
N ASN A 111 -6.12 -0.29 -13.46
CA ASN A 111 -7.09 -1.07 -14.23
C ASN A 111 -8.50 -0.48 -14.00
N PRO A 112 -8.84 0.68 -14.60
CA PRO A 112 -10.13 1.34 -14.42
C PRO A 112 -11.32 0.62 -15.11
N GLY A 113 -11.21 -0.68 -15.36
CA GLY A 113 -12.16 -1.46 -16.16
C GLY A 113 -12.42 -2.87 -15.62
N GLY A 114 -12.43 -3.04 -14.29
CA GLY A 114 -12.99 -4.25 -13.70
C GLY A 114 -14.49 -4.32 -14.03
N GLU A 115 -14.90 -5.43 -14.63
CA GLU A 115 -16.26 -5.70 -15.12
C GLU A 115 -17.29 -5.64 -13.98
N GLU A 116 -17.85 -4.46 -13.72
CA GLU A 116 -19.17 -4.35 -13.10
C GLU A 116 -20.14 -3.74 -14.13
N ASP A 117 -20.97 -4.63 -14.67
CA ASP A 117 -22.16 -4.31 -15.45
C ASP A 117 -23.09 -3.41 -14.61
N GLY A 118 -22.99 -2.10 -14.80
CA GLY A 118 -23.66 -1.13 -13.95
C GLY A 118 -23.61 0.30 -14.47
N SER A 119 -24.23 0.51 -15.63
CA SER A 119 -24.70 1.78 -16.20
C SER A 119 -24.50 3.06 -15.35
N GLY A 120 -23.62 3.95 -15.83
CA GLY A 120 -23.38 5.26 -15.21
C GLY A 120 -22.41 6.12 -16.02
N SER A 121 -22.68 6.30 -17.30
CA SER A 121 -21.93 7.16 -18.24
C SER A 121 -21.59 8.55 -17.66
N SER A 122 -20.40 9.05 -18.03
CA SER A 122 -19.95 10.45 -17.99
C SER A 122 -18.99 10.84 -16.86
N ILE A 123 -17.73 10.37 -16.90
CA ILE A 123 -16.51 11.20 -16.93
C ILE A 123 -15.31 10.28 -17.25
N ARG A 124 -15.00 10.18 -18.54
CA ARG A 124 -13.63 10.00 -19.08
C ARG A 124 -12.76 8.88 -18.50
N ALA A 125 -13.27 7.65 -18.41
CA ALA A 125 -12.42 6.46 -18.48
C ALA A 125 -11.94 6.28 -19.94
N THR A 126 -11.11 7.19 -20.45
CA THR A 126 -10.37 6.94 -21.68
C THR A 126 -9.46 5.74 -21.42
N ASN A 127 -9.52 4.78 -22.35
CA ASN A 127 -8.71 3.57 -22.45
C ASN A 127 -7.20 3.85 -22.28
N ASN A 128 -6.73 4.08 -21.05
CA ASN A 128 -5.32 4.33 -20.75
C ASN A 128 -4.51 3.05 -20.64
N THR A 129 -5.15 1.87 -20.74
CA THR A 129 -4.48 0.57 -20.63
C THR A 129 -3.36 0.43 -21.67
N ALA A 130 -3.60 0.85 -22.91
CA ALA A 130 -2.58 0.80 -23.97
C ALA A 130 -1.38 1.72 -23.67
N GLU A 131 -1.61 2.90 -23.09
CA GLU A 131 -0.54 3.82 -22.70
C GLU A 131 0.25 3.28 -21.51
N LEU A 132 -0.43 2.73 -20.51
CA LEU A 132 0.20 2.08 -19.36
C LEU A 132 1.03 0.86 -19.82
N ASP A 133 0.52 0.05 -20.73
CA ASP A 133 1.21 -1.11 -21.28
C ASP A 133 2.44 -0.71 -22.09
N ALA A 134 2.38 0.40 -22.84
CA ALA A 134 3.55 0.95 -23.52
C ALA A 134 4.66 1.37 -22.53
N VAL A 135 4.28 1.93 -21.38
CA VAL A 135 5.22 2.30 -20.30
C VAL A 135 5.76 1.06 -19.57
N ARG A 136 4.91 0.05 -19.30
CA ARG A 136 5.31 -1.25 -18.72
C ARG A 136 6.31 -2.00 -19.60
N GLY A 137 6.12 -1.93 -20.92
CA GLY A 137 6.95 -2.63 -21.88
C GLY A 137 6.80 -4.16 -21.81
N PRO A 138 7.56 -4.89 -22.64
CA PRO A 138 7.45 -6.34 -22.72
C PRO A 138 8.05 -7.03 -21.49
N PRO A 139 7.55 -8.23 -21.11
CA PRO A 139 8.05 -8.96 -19.93
C PRO A 139 9.54 -9.27 -19.92
N GLY A 140 10.17 -9.30 -21.10
CA GLY A 140 11.61 -9.53 -21.24
C GLY A 140 12.49 -8.37 -20.77
N GLU A 141 11.93 -7.17 -20.59
CA GLU A 141 12.62 -5.98 -20.07
C GLU A 141 12.40 -5.76 -18.57
N LEU A 142 11.54 -6.58 -17.96
CA LEU A 142 11.12 -6.40 -16.56
C LEU A 142 12.09 -7.07 -15.60
N VAL A 143 12.40 -6.35 -14.52
CA VAL A 143 13.09 -6.84 -13.34
C VAL A 143 12.05 -7.26 -12.32
N PHE A 144 12.12 -8.50 -11.86
CA PHE A 144 11.30 -9.01 -10.77
C PHE A 144 12.16 -9.15 -9.53
N GLY A 145 11.63 -8.73 -8.39
CA GLY A 145 12.39 -8.78 -7.16
C GLY A 145 11.55 -8.69 -5.91
N LYS A 146 12.25 -8.71 -4.78
CA LYS A 146 11.67 -8.49 -3.46
C LYS A 146 12.23 -7.20 -2.89
N VAL A 147 11.36 -6.34 -2.38
CA VAL A 147 11.77 -5.14 -1.66
C VAL A 147 12.44 -5.55 -0.35
N VAL A 148 13.66 -5.07 -0.14
CA VAL A 148 14.43 -5.34 1.09
C VAL A 148 14.54 -4.13 2.00
N LYS A 149 14.44 -2.91 1.44
CA LYS A 149 14.50 -1.67 2.21
C LYS A 149 13.80 -0.56 1.46
N VAL A 150 13.09 0.30 2.19
CA VAL A 150 12.44 1.50 1.65
C VAL A 150 12.93 2.71 2.43
N ARG A 151 13.34 3.76 1.71
CA ARG A 151 13.70 5.06 2.30
C ARG A 151 12.85 6.14 1.67
N ARG A 152 11.97 6.75 2.46
CA ARG A 152 11.11 7.84 2.03
C ARG A 152 11.77 9.17 2.35
N ALA A 153 11.72 10.11 1.42
CA ALA A 153 12.11 11.50 1.62
C ALA A 153 10.82 12.36 1.66
N ARG A 154 10.83 13.57 1.10
CA ARG A 154 9.60 14.35 0.90
C ARG A 154 8.80 13.78 -0.27
N PHE A 155 7.49 13.61 -0.10
CA PHE A 155 6.61 13.10 -1.16
C PHE A 155 6.76 13.91 -2.46
N PRO A 156 6.90 13.26 -3.63
CA PRO A 156 6.79 11.81 -3.89
C PRO A 156 8.13 11.04 -3.97
N LEU A 157 9.22 11.57 -3.40
CA LEU A 157 10.57 11.00 -3.55
C LEU A 157 10.82 9.79 -2.63
N VAL A 158 10.98 8.59 -3.21
CA VAL A 158 11.26 7.34 -2.49
C VAL A 158 12.41 6.56 -3.13
N PHE A 159 13.25 5.93 -2.30
CA PHE A 159 14.30 5.02 -2.73
C PHE A 159 13.98 3.60 -2.28
N ILE A 160 13.93 2.66 -3.22
CA ILE A 160 13.53 1.28 -2.96
C ILE A 160 14.71 0.38 -3.27
N THR A 161 15.19 -0.33 -2.25
CA THR A 161 16.21 -1.35 -2.44
C THR A 161 15.52 -2.66 -2.76
N VAL A 162 15.84 -3.23 -3.92
CA VAL A 162 15.23 -4.45 -4.44
C VAL A 162 16.30 -5.52 -4.58
N LYS A 163 16.04 -6.71 -4.03
CA LYS A 163 16.82 -7.92 -4.33
C LYS A 163 16.22 -8.59 -5.56
N VAL A 164 17.01 -8.68 -6.62
CA VAL A 164 16.56 -9.16 -7.93
C VAL A 164 16.39 -10.67 -7.90
N ALA A 165 15.16 -11.12 -8.18
CA ALA A 165 14.81 -12.53 -8.34
C ALA A 165 14.94 -12.98 -9.81
N ARG A 166 14.60 -12.10 -10.75
CA ARG A 166 14.76 -12.29 -12.20
C ARG A 166 15.10 -10.94 -12.84
N GLY A 167 16.22 -10.88 -13.55
CA GLY A 167 16.63 -9.71 -14.33
C GLY A 167 15.97 -9.66 -15.72
N PRO A 168 16.24 -8.62 -16.52
CA PRO A 168 15.81 -8.57 -17.91
C PRO A 168 16.54 -9.66 -18.72
N LYS A 169 15.98 -10.05 -19.88
CA LYS A 169 16.57 -11.06 -20.77
C LYS A 169 17.97 -10.67 -21.26
N ALA A 170 18.20 -9.37 -21.44
CA ALA A 170 19.48 -8.81 -21.85
C ALA A 170 19.86 -7.66 -20.91
N GLY A 171 21.12 -7.61 -20.50
CA GLY A 171 21.69 -6.54 -19.70
C GLY A 171 21.61 -6.76 -18.19
N ALA A 172 21.83 -5.66 -17.46
CA ALA A 172 21.77 -5.60 -16.01
C ALA A 172 20.42 -5.04 -15.56
N PRO A 173 19.95 -5.35 -14.32
CA PRO A 173 20.62 -6.13 -13.27
C PRO A 173 20.36 -7.64 -13.35
N ALA A 174 21.30 -8.44 -12.85
CA ALA A 174 21.23 -9.90 -12.86
C ALA A 174 20.50 -10.45 -11.63
N LYS A 175 20.09 -11.72 -11.69
CA LYS A 175 19.52 -12.43 -10.54
C LYS A 175 20.51 -12.44 -9.37
N GLY A 176 20.03 -12.11 -8.17
CA GLY A 176 20.82 -12.03 -6.95
C GLY A 176 21.32 -10.62 -6.62
N ASP A 177 21.36 -9.72 -7.60
CA ASP A 177 21.80 -8.34 -7.40
C ASP A 177 20.89 -7.62 -6.40
N THR A 178 21.47 -6.68 -5.66
CA THR A 178 20.74 -5.74 -4.84
C THR A 178 20.88 -4.35 -5.45
N ILE A 179 19.77 -3.81 -5.93
CA ILE A 179 19.74 -2.53 -6.64
C ILE A 179 18.94 -1.50 -5.84
N VAL A 180 19.30 -0.22 -5.99
CA VAL A 180 18.47 0.89 -5.53
C VAL A 180 17.72 1.45 -6.71
N VAL A 181 16.39 1.45 -6.60
CA VAL A 181 15.45 1.94 -7.60
C VAL A 181 14.86 3.27 -7.13
N LEU A 182 14.79 4.22 -8.05
CA LEU A 182 14.21 5.55 -7.89
C LEU A 182 13.00 5.67 -8.83
N PRO A 183 11.77 5.51 -8.33
CA PRO A 183 10.55 5.77 -9.09
C PRO A 183 10.39 7.26 -9.33
N ARG A 184 10.10 7.64 -10.58
CA ARG A 184 9.83 9.04 -10.93
C ARG A 184 8.34 9.27 -10.96
N VAL A 185 7.91 10.23 -10.13
CA VAL A 185 6.52 10.69 -10.03
C VAL A 185 6.55 12.20 -10.20
N LYS A 186 5.90 12.70 -11.25
CA LYS A 186 5.68 14.13 -11.45
C LYS A 186 4.52 14.56 -10.56
N SER A 187 4.70 15.72 -9.94
CA SER A 187 3.64 16.37 -9.18
C SER A 187 3.32 17.73 -9.81
N ARG A 188 2.02 18.02 -9.91
CA ARG A 188 1.48 19.32 -10.28
C ARG A 188 0.66 19.83 -9.09
N ASN A 189 1.02 20.97 -8.54
CA ASN A 189 0.35 21.58 -7.38
C ASN A 189 0.27 20.68 -6.13
N GLY A 190 1.30 19.86 -5.89
CA GLY A 190 1.35 18.98 -4.71
C GLY A 190 0.58 17.65 -4.87
N VAL A 191 -0.11 17.46 -6.00
CA VAL A 191 -0.80 16.21 -6.35
C VAL A 191 -0.02 15.50 -7.47
N VAL A 192 -0.12 14.18 -7.56
CA VAL A 192 0.46 13.41 -8.68
C VAL A 192 -0.20 13.86 -9.98
N ASP A 193 0.60 14.07 -11.03
CA ASP A 193 0.06 14.48 -12.33
C ASP A 193 -0.85 13.38 -12.91
N PRO A 194 -2.18 13.61 -13.01
CA PRO A 194 -3.13 12.58 -13.44
C PRO A 194 -3.06 12.32 -14.94
N ASP A 195 -2.29 13.08 -15.71
CA ASP A 195 -2.11 12.87 -17.15
C ASP A 195 -0.79 12.15 -17.47
N ASP A 196 0.08 11.93 -16.48
CA ASP A 196 1.38 11.28 -16.69
C ASP A 196 1.32 9.78 -16.36
N ALA A 197 1.24 8.94 -17.40
CA ALA A 197 1.16 7.48 -17.27
C ALA A 197 2.32 6.86 -16.46
N THR A 198 3.52 7.42 -16.57
CA THR A 198 4.70 6.99 -15.79
C THR A 198 4.50 7.22 -14.31
N SER A 199 3.97 8.40 -13.93
CA SER A 199 3.66 8.75 -12.55
C SER A 199 2.57 7.85 -11.95
N LYS A 200 1.54 7.50 -12.74
CA LYS A 200 0.49 6.55 -12.31
C LYS A 200 1.03 5.17 -11.97
N LEU A 201 1.94 4.64 -12.78
CA LEU A 201 2.57 3.35 -12.47
C LEU A 201 3.49 3.49 -11.26
N ASN A 202 4.29 4.54 -11.19
CA ASN A 202 5.31 4.69 -10.16
C ASN A 202 4.77 5.14 -8.78
N VAL A 203 3.57 5.71 -8.67
CA VAL A 203 3.06 6.24 -7.38
C VAL A 203 2.94 5.16 -6.30
N GLY A 204 2.60 3.93 -6.69
CA GLY A 204 2.49 2.78 -5.78
C GLY A 204 3.79 2.46 -5.04
N ALA A 205 4.92 2.90 -5.60
CA ALA A 205 6.24 2.71 -5.01
C ALA A 205 6.41 3.46 -3.67
N TRP A 206 5.68 4.54 -3.45
CA TRP A 206 5.68 5.26 -2.17
C TRP A 206 5.17 4.40 -1.00
N TYR A 207 4.22 3.51 -1.28
CA TYR A 207 3.56 2.65 -0.30
C TYR A 207 4.25 1.29 -0.13
N ALA A 208 5.30 1.01 -0.91
CA ALA A 208 6.03 -0.25 -0.83
C ALA A 208 6.57 -0.54 0.57
N GLN A 209 6.57 -1.81 0.97
CA GLN A 209 7.10 -2.28 2.24
C GLN A 209 8.21 -3.32 2.03
N PRO A 210 9.18 -3.43 2.96
CA PRO A 210 10.11 -4.56 2.95
C PRO A 210 9.34 -5.88 3.03
N GLY A 211 9.55 -6.77 2.06
CA GLY A 211 8.73 -7.97 1.91
C GLY A 211 8.02 -8.04 0.57
N ASP A 212 7.63 -6.90 0.02
CA ASP A 212 6.82 -6.83 -1.19
C ASP A 212 7.52 -7.46 -2.39
N ARG A 213 6.75 -8.17 -3.20
CA ARG A 213 7.16 -8.59 -4.53
C ARG A 213 6.87 -7.46 -5.51
N VAL A 214 7.81 -7.23 -6.43
CA VAL A 214 7.71 -6.12 -7.38
C VAL A 214 8.15 -6.55 -8.76
N LYS A 215 7.58 -5.89 -9.77
CA LYS A 215 8.06 -5.88 -11.14
C LYS A 215 8.39 -4.44 -11.53
N VAL A 216 9.56 -4.23 -12.12
CA VAL A 216 10.09 -2.90 -12.41
C VAL A 216 10.67 -2.87 -13.81
N ARG A 217 10.28 -1.89 -14.62
CA ARG A 217 10.98 -1.57 -15.86
C ARG A 217 12.00 -0.48 -15.56
N LEU A 218 13.26 -0.72 -15.87
CA LEU A 218 14.34 0.21 -15.57
C LEU A 218 14.69 1.08 -16.79
N GLU A 219 15.01 2.34 -16.52
CA GLU A 219 15.71 3.23 -17.44
C GLU A 219 17.23 3.13 -17.25
N PRO A 220 18.05 3.71 -18.14
CA PRO A 220 19.48 3.82 -17.93
C PRO A 220 19.80 4.38 -16.54
N LYS A 221 20.83 3.80 -15.93
CA LYS A 221 21.25 4.12 -14.57
C LYS A 221 21.69 5.58 -14.47
N GLU A 222 21.19 6.29 -13.47
CA GLU A 222 21.66 7.63 -13.13
C GLU A 222 22.59 7.53 -11.92
N LYS A 223 23.90 7.74 -12.15
CA LYS A 223 24.94 7.59 -11.14
C LYS A 223 24.91 6.18 -10.52
N LYS A 224 24.51 6.05 -9.25
CA LYS A 224 24.46 4.79 -8.50
C LYS A 224 23.05 4.22 -8.34
N VAL A 225 22.02 4.90 -8.85
CA VAL A 225 20.62 4.49 -8.73
C VAL A 225 20.03 4.14 -10.09
N TRP A 226 19.19 3.12 -10.11
CA TRP A 226 18.38 2.81 -11.28
C TRP A 226 17.11 3.65 -11.23
N VAL A 227 16.71 4.22 -12.37
CA VAL A 227 15.45 4.95 -12.47
C VAL A 227 14.38 3.98 -12.93
N ALA A 228 13.21 3.98 -12.30
CA ALA A 228 12.08 3.17 -12.77
C ALA A 228 11.26 3.93 -13.79
N LYS A 229 11.15 3.34 -14.99
CA LYS A 229 10.16 3.73 -16.00
C LYS A 229 8.76 3.28 -15.60
N ALA A 230 8.68 2.09 -14.98
CA ALA A 230 7.45 1.55 -14.41
C ALA A 230 7.80 0.77 -13.14
N TYR A 231 6.98 0.88 -12.10
CA TYR A 231 7.11 0.14 -10.86
C TYR A 231 5.74 -0.40 -10.47
N GLU A 232 5.62 -1.69 -10.20
CA GLU A 232 4.37 -2.27 -9.74
C GLU A 232 4.63 -3.26 -8.61
N ARG A 233 3.81 -3.18 -7.56
CA ARG A 233 3.70 -4.23 -6.56
C ARG A 233 2.99 -5.42 -7.19
N VAL A 234 3.45 -6.61 -6.86
CA VAL A 234 2.89 -7.86 -7.34
C VAL A 234 2.22 -8.52 -6.15
N GLY A 235 0.89 -8.66 -6.21
CA GLY A 235 0.10 -9.34 -5.18
C GLY A 235 0.64 -10.75 -4.90
N ALA A 236 0.31 -11.29 -3.72
CA ALA A 236 0.84 -12.57 -3.24
C ALA A 236 0.58 -13.75 -4.21
N ASP A 237 -0.47 -13.65 -5.04
CA ASP A 237 -0.99 -14.75 -5.86
C ASP A 237 -0.47 -14.81 -7.30
N ALA A 238 0.32 -13.84 -7.76
CA ALA A 238 0.86 -13.88 -9.12
C ALA A 238 2.06 -14.86 -9.18
N LYS A 239 1.83 -16.05 -9.74
CA LYS A 239 2.84 -17.08 -10.03
C LYS A 239 3.62 -16.76 -11.30
#